data_AF-A0A9W4T8V4-F1
#
_entry.id   AF-A0A9W4T8V4-F1
#
_cell.length_a   1.000
_cell.length_b   1.000
_cell.length_c   1.000
_cell.angle_alpha   90.00
_cell.angle_beta   90.00
_cell.angle_gamma   90.00
#
_symmetry.space_group_name_H-M   'P 1'
#
loop_
_entity.id
_entity.type
_entity.pdbx_description
1 polymer ?
#
loop_
_entity_poly.entity_id
_entity_poly.type
_entity_poly.pdbx_seq_one_letter_code
_entity_poly.pdbx_strand_id
1 'polypeptide(L)'
;MQGIQQITQEVNKKSKLNSIDNTKKVITAFLETLREKLNQGEAINFKGYFNLKRITTKPVGVKHCSKHEKALNDFKLANKGKGIMAFTKSEKFRNLVRDTKNCKECQNKKSALAKNAKLTNRISFKPSKDF
;
A
#
# COMPACT_ATOMS: atom_id res chain seq x y z
N MET A 1 16.79 -20.74 -4.34
CA MET A 1 15.39 -20.52 -4.76
C MET A 1 14.93 -21.75 -5.49
N GLN A 2 13.85 -22.39 -5.06
CA GLN A 2 13.29 -23.52 -5.81
C GLN A 2 12.61 -23.00 -7.07
N GLY A 3 12.92 -23.59 -8.23
CA GLY A 3 12.30 -23.23 -9.50
C GLY A 3 10.85 -23.73 -9.58
N ILE A 4 10.05 -23.18 -10.52
CA ILE A 4 8.64 -23.56 -10.70
C ILE A 4 8.46 -25.08 -10.93
N GLN A 5 9.45 -25.73 -11.55
CA GLN A 5 9.47 -27.19 -11.76
C GLN A 5 9.56 -27.96 -10.44
N GLN A 6 10.40 -27.53 -9.50
CA GLN A 6 10.56 -28.15 -8.19
C GLN A 6 9.32 -27.92 -7.32
N ILE A 7 8.73 -26.72 -7.38
CA ILE A 7 7.46 -26.41 -6.71
C ILE A 7 6.33 -27.30 -7.27
N THR A 8 6.27 -27.48 -8.59
CA THR A 8 5.26 -28.35 -9.23
C THR A 8 5.38 -29.80 -8.74
N GLN A 9 6.60 -30.34 -8.63
CA GLN A 9 6.82 -31.69 -8.13
C GLN A 9 6.40 -31.83 -6.67
N GLU A 10 6.79 -30.88 -5.80
CA GLU A 10 6.42 -30.88 -4.39
C GLU A 10 4.92 -30.73 -4.17
N VAL A 11 4.26 -29.87 -4.94
CA VAL A 11 2.80 -29.73 -4.91
C VAL A 11 2.14 -31.03 -5.34
N ASN A 12 2.57 -31.64 -6.46
CA ASN A 12 1.98 -32.90 -6.95
C ASN A 12 2.09 -34.03 -5.91
N LYS A 13 3.24 -34.14 -5.22
CA LYS A 13 3.45 -35.11 -4.14
C LYS A 13 2.47 -34.87 -2.98
N LYS A 14 2.31 -33.60 -2.56
CA LYS A 14 1.48 -33.24 -1.40
C LYS A 14 -0.02 -33.25 -1.70
N SER A 15 -0.42 -32.91 -2.92
CA SER A 15 -1.81 -32.80 -3.34
C SER A 15 -2.41 -34.14 -3.81
N LYS A 16 -1.58 -35.19 -3.94
CA LYS A 16 -1.97 -36.52 -4.43
C LYS A 16 -2.65 -36.48 -5.80
N LEU A 17 -2.36 -35.46 -6.61
CA LEU A 17 -2.98 -35.28 -7.92
C LEU A 17 -2.50 -36.32 -8.96
N ASN A 18 -1.45 -37.09 -8.65
CA ASN A 18 -0.86 -38.17 -9.46
C ASN A 18 -0.63 -37.82 -10.95
N SER A 19 -0.64 -36.52 -11.28
CA SER A 19 -0.52 -35.99 -12.63
C SER A 19 0.21 -34.66 -12.55
N ILE A 20 1.45 -34.70 -13.03
CA ILE A 20 2.32 -33.52 -13.10
C ILE A 20 1.67 -32.45 -13.98
N ASP A 21 1.02 -32.85 -15.08
CA ASP A 21 0.43 -31.89 -16.02
C ASP A 21 -0.82 -31.23 -15.45
N ASN A 22 -1.65 -31.94 -14.70
CA ASN A 22 -2.76 -31.32 -13.96
C ASN A 22 -2.24 -30.36 -12.89
N THR A 23 -1.16 -30.74 -12.19
CA THR A 23 -0.53 -29.87 -11.19
C THR A 23 0.02 -28.59 -11.83
N LYS A 24 0.65 -28.67 -13.01
CA LYS A 24 1.09 -27.49 -13.76
C LYS A 24 -0.09 -26.58 -14.12
N LYS A 25 -1.19 -27.14 -14.64
CA LYS A 25 -2.38 -26.36 -15.00
C LYS A 25 -2.95 -25.60 -13.80
N VAL A 26 -3.05 -26.27 -12.64
CA VAL A 26 -3.53 -25.64 -11.40
C VAL A 26 -2.61 -24.50 -10.96
N ILE A 27 -1.29 -24.72 -10.95
CA ILE A 27 -0.32 -23.69 -10.56
C ILE A 27 -0.37 -22.51 -11.52
N THR A 28 -0.43 -22.74 -12.84
CA THR A 28 -0.54 -21.69 -13.85
C THR A 28 -1.80 -20.86 -13.66
N ALA A 29 -2.97 -21.51 -13.54
CA ALA A 29 -4.23 -20.81 -13.33
C ALA A 29 -4.23 -20.00 -12.02
N PHE A 30 -3.61 -20.52 -10.96
CA PHE A 30 -3.42 -19.80 -9.71
C PHE A 30 -2.55 -18.55 -9.90
N LEU A 31 -1.40 -18.67 -10.55
CA LEU A 31 -0.50 -17.53 -10.82
C LEU A 31 -1.13 -16.47 -11.72
N GLU A 32 -1.90 -16.88 -12.73
CA GLU A 32 -2.65 -15.98 -13.61
C GLU A 32 -3.72 -15.21 -12.82
N THR A 33 -4.49 -15.92 -11.99
CA THR A 33 -5.48 -15.28 -11.10
C THR A 33 -4.83 -14.27 -10.15
N LEU A 34 -3.68 -14.62 -9.55
CA LEU A 34 -2.92 -13.68 -8.71
C LEU A 34 -2.49 -12.44 -9.51
N ARG A 35 -1.99 -12.64 -10.73
CA ARG A 35 -1.53 -11.57 -11.61
C ARG A 35 -2.67 -10.62 -11.97
N GLU A 36 -3.83 -11.15 -12.35
CA GLU A 36 -5.01 -10.35 -12.72
C GLU A 36 -5.49 -9.50 -11.56
N LYS A 37 -5.69 -10.10 -10.38
CA LYS A 37 -6.11 -9.37 -9.17
C LYS A 37 -5.12 -8.28 -8.78
N LEU A 38 -3.82 -8.57 -8.85
CA LEU A 38 -2.79 -7.57 -8.59
C LEU A 38 -2.83 -6.42 -9.63
N ASN A 39 -3.08 -6.71 -10.90
CA ASN A 39 -3.21 -5.69 -11.95
C ASN A 39 -4.46 -4.81 -11.77
N GLN A 40 -5.53 -5.36 -11.20
CA GLN A 40 -6.73 -4.61 -10.80
C GLN A 40 -6.52 -3.79 -9.52
N GLY A 41 -5.40 -3.98 -8.82
CA GLY A 41 -5.06 -3.27 -7.60
C GLY A 41 -5.62 -3.90 -6.34
N GLU A 42 -6.18 -5.11 -6.44
CA GLU A 42 -6.64 -5.87 -5.30
C GLU A 42 -5.46 -6.40 -4.49
N ALA A 43 -5.55 -6.26 -3.17
CA ALA A 43 -4.60 -6.88 -2.26
C ALA A 43 -4.99 -8.34 -2.05
N ILE A 44 -4.02 -9.23 -2.19
CA ILE A 44 -4.19 -10.66 -2.00
C ILE A 44 -3.68 -11.01 -0.60
N ASN A 45 -4.57 -11.51 0.24
CA ASN A 45 -4.25 -11.93 1.59
C ASN A 45 -4.41 -13.46 1.70
N PHE A 46 -3.29 -14.17 1.77
CA PHE A 46 -3.27 -15.59 2.04
C PHE A 46 -2.99 -15.79 3.54
N LYS A 47 -4.07 -15.91 4.32
CA LYS A 47 -4.04 -15.93 5.78
C LYS A 47 -3.10 -17.01 6.31
N GLY A 48 -2.17 -16.63 7.20
CA GLY A 48 -1.17 -17.55 7.77
C GLY A 48 0.06 -17.74 6.90
N TYR A 49 0.10 -17.13 5.71
CA TYR A 49 1.23 -17.25 4.78
C TYR A 49 1.78 -15.88 4.42
N PHE A 50 1.08 -15.11 3.59
CA PHE A 50 1.59 -13.84 3.09
C PHE A 50 0.49 -12.90 2.58
N ASN A 51 0.86 -11.64 2.42
CA ASN A 51 0.10 -10.60 1.75
C ASN A 51 0.88 -10.09 0.54
N LEU A 52 0.21 -10.00 -0.60
CA LEU A 52 0.70 -9.41 -1.84
C LEU A 52 -0.15 -8.21 -2.21
N LYS A 53 0.48 -7.09 -2.54
CA LYS A 53 -0.22 -5.93 -3.11
C LYS A 53 0.67 -5.18 -4.06
N ARG A 54 0.10 -4.57 -5.11
CA ARG A 54 0.84 -3.60 -5.92
C ARG A 54 1.08 -2.31 -5.12
N ILE A 55 2.26 -1.74 -5.29
CA ILE A 55 2.58 -0.42 -4.73
C ILE A 55 1.90 0.63 -5.59
N THR A 56 1.24 1.60 -4.96
CA THR A 56 0.66 2.76 -5.64
C THR A 56 1.70 3.88 -5.76
N THR A 57 1.61 4.69 -6.81
CA THR A 57 2.43 5.89 -6.93
C THR A 57 2.17 6.83 -5.75
N LYS A 58 3.16 7.68 -5.45
CA LYS A 58 2.95 8.76 -4.48
C LYS A 58 1.91 9.72 -5.08
N PRO A 59 0.78 9.98 -4.39
CA PRO A 59 -0.21 10.90 -4.91
C PRO A 59 0.38 12.30 -5.04
N VAL A 60 0.23 12.90 -6.21
CA VAL A 60 0.70 14.26 -6.53
C VAL A 60 -0.48 15.20 -6.37
N GLY A 61 -0.33 16.20 -5.51
CA GLY A 61 -1.36 17.22 -5.28
C GLY A 61 -1.48 17.66 -3.83
N VAL A 62 -2.36 18.64 -3.62
CA VAL A 62 -2.60 19.28 -2.33
C VAL A 62 -3.49 18.41 -1.44
N LYS A 63 -2.97 18.01 -0.28
CA LYS A 63 -3.67 17.15 0.69
C LYS A 63 -4.66 17.90 1.60
N HIS A 64 -4.65 19.23 1.57
CA HIS A 64 -5.36 20.08 2.52
C HIS A 64 -6.33 21.03 1.80
N CYS A 65 -7.38 21.48 2.49
CA CYS A 65 -8.19 22.58 1.95
C CYS A 65 -7.37 23.88 1.97
N SER A 66 -7.77 24.86 1.16
CA SER A 66 -7.01 26.11 0.96
C SER A 66 -6.76 26.84 2.29
N LYS A 67 -7.73 26.78 3.23
CA LYS A 67 -7.59 27.35 4.59
C LYS A 67 -6.46 26.70 5.38
N HIS A 68 -6.45 25.37 5.48
CA HIS A 68 -5.45 24.64 6.24
C HIS A 68 -4.07 24.66 5.57
N GLU A 69 -4.04 24.65 4.23
CA GLU A 69 -2.79 24.80 3.48
C GLU A 69 -2.14 26.15 3.74
N LYS A 70 -2.92 27.24 3.67
CA LYS A 70 -2.44 28.58 4.01
C LYS A 70 -1.92 28.63 5.45
N ALA A 71 -2.71 28.17 6.42
CA ALA A 71 -2.30 28.18 7.83
C ALA A 71 -1.03 27.35 8.10
N LEU A 72 -0.86 26.20 7.43
CA LEU A 72 0.35 25.38 7.54
C LEU A 72 1.56 26.09 6.92
N ASN A 73 1.38 26.76 5.78
CA ASN A 73 2.45 27.51 5.13
C ASN A 73 2.84 28.76 5.93
N ASP A 74 1.87 29.51 6.45
CA ASP A 74 2.10 30.67 7.31
C ASP A 74 2.88 30.25 8.57
N PHE A 75 2.49 29.13 9.20
CA PHE A 75 3.21 28.61 10.36
C PHE A 75 4.65 28.19 10.01
N LYS A 76 4.87 27.56 8.84
CA LYS A 76 6.22 27.20 8.38
C LYS A 76 7.08 28.42 8.10
N LEU A 77 6.52 29.46 7.46
CA LEU A 77 7.24 30.70 7.18
C LEU A 77 7.62 31.42 8.47
N ALA A 78 6.70 31.53 9.43
CA ALA A 78 6.96 32.13 10.75
C ALA A 78 7.99 31.35 11.59
N ASN A 79 8.23 30.08 11.27
CA ASN A 79 9.19 29.22 11.96
C ASN A 79 10.31 28.72 11.03
N LYS A 80 10.57 29.46 9.94
CA LYS A 80 11.64 29.13 8.99
C LYS A 80 12.98 29.08 9.72
N GLY A 81 13.78 28.05 9.44
CA GLY A 81 15.08 27.83 10.09
C GLY A 81 15.02 27.20 11.47
N LYS A 82 13.82 27.03 12.08
CA LYS A 82 13.68 26.26 13.31
C LYS A 82 13.62 24.76 12.98
N GLY A 83 14.36 23.94 13.73
CA GLY A 83 14.39 22.49 13.54
C GLY A 83 13.03 21.81 13.81
N ILE A 84 12.90 20.52 13.47
CA ILE A 84 11.67 19.72 13.64
C ILE A 84 11.11 19.80 15.07
N MET A 85 11.97 19.90 16.08
CA MET A 85 11.55 20.04 17.49
C MET A 85 10.70 21.29 17.77
N ALA A 86 10.92 22.40 17.05
CA ALA A 86 10.12 23.60 17.23
C ALA A 86 8.68 23.41 16.74
N PHE A 87 8.47 22.57 15.72
CA PHE A 87 7.14 22.21 15.23
C PHE A 87 6.45 21.24 16.18
N THR A 88 7.14 20.18 16.62
CA THR A 88 6.53 19.14 17.46
C THR A 88 6.22 19.61 18.88
N LYS A 89 6.91 20.64 19.40
CA LYS A 89 6.62 21.25 20.71
C LYS A 89 5.60 22.39 20.65
N SER A 90 5.32 22.94 19.47
CA SER A 90 4.36 24.04 19.33
C SER A 90 2.91 23.54 19.46
N GLU A 91 2.21 24.06 20.47
CA GLU A 91 0.78 23.78 20.66
C GLU A 91 -0.06 24.27 19.47
N LYS A 92 0.26 25.44 18.92
CA LYS A 92 -0.37 25.98 17.71
C LYS A 92 -0.24 25.02 16.52
N PHE A 93 0.94 24.44 16.31
CA PHE A 93 1.13 23.44 15.25
C PHE A 93 0.36 22.14 15.53
N ARG A 94 0.37 21.66 16.78
CA ARG A 94 -0.39 20.45 17.17
C ARG A 94 -1.89 20.61 16.94
N ASN A 95 -2.45 21.76 17.32
CA ASN A 95 -3.87 22.07 17.09
C ASN A 95 -4.17 22.16 15.60
N LEU A 96 -3.32 22.84 14.82
CA LEU A 96 -3.47 22.93 13.36
C LEU A 96 -3.45 21.55 12.68
N VAL A 97 -2.56 20.64 13.10
CA VAL A 97 -2.52 19.26 12.60
C VAL A 97 -3.78 18.49 12.98
N ARG A 98 -4.28 18.67 14.21
CA ARG A 98 -5.52 18.04 14.70
C ARG A 98 -6.73 18.51 13.91
N ASP A 99 -6.86 19.81 13.69
CA ASP A 99 -7.96 20.42 12.94
C ASP A 99 -7.93 19.95 11.49
N THR A 100 -6.74 19.92 10.88
CA THR A 100 -6.55 19.39 9.53
C THR A 100 -6.96 17.92 9.43
N LYS A 101 -6.70 17.11 10.47
CA LYS A 101 -7.07 15.69 10.52
C LYS A 101 -8.60 15.50 10.63
N ASN A 102 -9.28 16.41 11.33
CA ASN A 102 -10.72 16.35 11.57
C ASN A 102 -11.55 17.06 10.48
N CYS A 103 -10.92 17.87 9.64
CA CYS A 103 -11.59 18.60 8.56
C CYS A 103 -12.06 17.67 7.44
N LYS A 104 -13.38 17.65 7.18
CA LYS A 104 -14.01 16.82 6.13
C LYS A 104 -13.45 17.11 4.74
N GLU A 105 -13.22 18.38 4.39
CA GLU A 105 -12.64 18.73 3.08
C GLU A 105 -11.21 18.19 2.90
N CYS A 106 -10.38 18.29 3.95
CA CYS A 106 -9.04 17.71 3.94
C CYS A 106 -9.08 16.19 3.80
N GLN A 107 -10.01 15.52 4.50
CA GLN A 107 -10.22 14.08 4.39
C GLN A 107 -10.65 13.69 2.97
N ASN A 108 -11.59 14.42 2.38
CA ASN A 108 -12.07 14.19 1.01
C ASN A 108 -10.96 14.37 -0.02
N LYS A 109 -10.19 15.48 0.04
CA LYS A 109 -9.05 15.70 -0.85
C LYS A 109 -8.01 14.60 -0.72
N LYS A 110 -7.68 14.17 0.50
CA LYS A 110 -6.74 13.07 0.74
C LYS A 110 -7.24 11.75 0.17
N SER A 111 -8.54 11.46 0.30
CA SER A 111 -9.17 10.26 -0.27
C SER A 111 -9.17 10.30 -1.79
N ALA A 112 -9.55 11.43 -2.40
CA ALA A 112 -9.50 11.62 -3.85
C ALA A 112 -8.08 11.44 -4.41
N LEU A 113 -7.08 12.02 -3.73
CA LEU A 113 -5.67 11.83 -4.09
C LEU A 113 -5.24 10.36 -4.00
N ALA A 114 -5.67 9.63 -2.97
CA ALA A 114 -5.38 8.21 -2.84
C ALA A 114 -6.03 7.38 -3.95
N LYS A 115 -7.28 7.71 -4.35
CA LYS A 115 -7.97 7.07 -5.47
C LYS A 115 -7.30 7.31 -6.83
N ASN A 116 -6.70 8.49 -7.00
CA ASN A 116 -5.97 8.85 -8.22
C ASN A 116 -4.53 8.28 -8.26
N ALA A 117 -4.07 7.62 -7.21
CA ALA A 117 -2.75 7.00 -7.18
C ALA A 117 -2.74 5.78 -8.12
N LYS A 118 -1.92 5.84 -9.16
CA LYS A 118 -1.80 4.77 -10.15
C LYS A 118 -1.06 3.58 -9.56
N LEU A 119 -1.42 2.37 -9.98
CA LEU A 119 -0.66 1.17 -9.64
C LEU A 119 0.71 1.22 -10.34
N THR A 120 1.76 0.89 -9.61
CA THR A 120 3.11 0.70 -10.17
C THR A 120 3.34 -0.76 -10.54
N ASN A 121 4.41 -1.05 -11.27
CA ASN A 121 4.85 -2.42 -11.55
C ASN A 121 5.53 -3.11 -10.37
N ARG A 122 5.71 -2.42 -9.24
CA ARG A 122 6.33 -2.99 -8.06
C ARG A 122 5.30 -3.69 -7.18
N ILE A 123 5.65 -4.87 -6.71
CA ILE A 123 4.84 -5.67 -5.80
C ILE A 123 5.47 -5.57 -4.40
N SER A 124 4.62 -5.34 -3.40
CA SER A 124 4.97 -5.48 -1.99
C SER A 124 4.54 -6.85 -1.52
N PHE A 125 5.50 -7.63 -1.05
CA PHE A 125 5.28 -8.92 -0.38
C PHE A 125 5.52 -8.74 1.11
N LYS A 126 4.62 -9.26 1.94
CA LYS A 126 4.76 -9.27 3.38
C LYS A 126 4.37 -10.64 3.93
N PRO A 127 5.29 -11.40 4.55
CA PRO A 127 4.92 -12.63 5.23
C PRO A 127 3.97 -12.35 6.40
N SER A 128 3.10 -13.31 6.70
CA SER A 128 2.29 -13.29 7.92
C SER A 128 3.20 -13.42 9.13
N LYS A 129 2.78 -12.88 10.28
CA LYS A 129 3.59 -12.95 11.51
C LYS A 129 3.85 -14.38 11.99
N ASP A 130 2.93 -15.28 11.65
CA ASP A 130 2.92 -16.67 12.10
C ASP A 130 3.44 -17.63 11.02
N PHE A 131 4.10 -17.10 9.98
CA PHE A 131 4.68 -17.87 8.88
C PHE A 131 6.17 -18.16 9.10
#